data_AF-A0A5C7N5R7-F1
#
_entry.id   AF-A0A5C7N5R7-F1
#
_cell.length_a   1.000
_cell.length_b   1.000
_cell.length_c   1.000
_cell.angle_alpha   90.00
_cell.angle_beta   90.00
_cell.angle_gamma   90.00
#
_symmetry.space_group_name_H-M   'P 1'
#
loop_
_entity.id
_entity.type
_entity.pdbx_description
1 polymer ?
#
loop_
_entity_poly.entity_id
_entity_poly.type
_entity_poly.pdbx_seq_one_letter_code
_entity_poly.pdbx_strand_id
1 'polypeptide(L)'
;MMNKKVNRCVSLLTGIVATIGLGALSSCDDLDKIKFDLTMPVVFAVAETETNSGGKDYEVTALLDISQNPDVISYINRLEEIKVNHIEYSVSNADLEDISLNEATITTSGGFSIVKDLTIPLSNSSSGQFELNAPGVNDLATRLIGNEKDELHLSGFLTRTPLTCNVTITFHLSIKARAI
;
A
#
# COMPACT_ATOMS: atom_id res chain seq x y z
N MET A 1 -22.02 17.82 -0.73
CA MET A 1 -22.46 18.22 -2.09
C MET A 1 -21.21 18.43 -2.93
N MET A 2 -20.82 17.47 -3.77
CA MET A 2 -19.65 17.55 -4.64
C MET A 2 -20.07 17.38 -6.10
N ASN A 3 -19.54 18.26 -6.95
CA ASN A 3 -19.91 18.43 -8.34
C ASN A 3 -19.51 17.23 -9.21
N LYS A 4 -20.53 16.51 -9.69
CA LYS A 4 -20.44 15.45 -10.71
C LYS A 4 -20.24 16.11 -12.09
N LYS A 5 -19.02 16.15 -12.61
CA LYS A 5 -18.80 16.52 -14.03
C LYS A 5 -19.10 15.29 -14.90
N VAL A 6 -20.26 15.30 -15.54
CA VAL A 6 -20.65 14.32 -16.57
C VAL A 6 -20.26 14.91 -17.93
N ASN A 7 -19.18 14.42 -18.54
CA ASN A 7 -18.91 14.69 -19.95
C ASN A 7 -19.81 13.79 -20.80
N ARG A 8 -20.91 14.35 -21.32
CA ARG A 8 -21.75 13.67 -22.30
C ARG A 8 -21.17 13.86 -23.69
N CYS A 9 -20.79 12.76 -24.34
CA CYS A 9 -20.46 12.76 -25.76
C CYS A 9 -21.77 12.91 -26.55
N VAL A 10 -21.94 14.05 -27.23
CA VAL A 10 -23.09 14.33 -28.09
C VAL A 10 -22.80 13.75 -29.48
N SER A 11 -23.52 12.71 -29.87
CA SER A 11 -23.55 12.25 -31.27
C SER A 11 -24.62 13.04 -32.03
N LEU A 12 -24.15 13.92 -32.92
CA LEU A 12 -24.96 14.64 -33.89
C LEU A 12 -24.38 14.27 -35.26
N LEU A 13 -25.10 13.50 -36.07
CA LEU A 13 -25.28 13.80 -37.50
C LEU A 13 -26.16 12.75 -38.20
N THR A 14 -27.22 13.31 -38.79
CA THR A 14 -28.13 12.82 -39.83
C THR A 14 -27.47 11.99 -40.94
N GLY A 15 -28.19 10.96 -41.40
CA GLY A 15 -27.71 10.01 -42.41
C GLY A 15 -27.61 10.53 -43.84
N ILE A 16 -26.84 9.80 -44.65
CA ILE A 16 -27.04 9.42 -46.07
C ILE A 16 -26.05 8.26 -46.37
N VAL A 17 -26.50 7.37 -47.24
CA VAL A 17 -25.99 6.06 -47.72
C VAL A 17 -24.56 6.07 -48.29
N ALA A 18 -23.73 5.06 -47.92
CA ALA A 18 -22.81 4.31 -48.83
C ALA A 18 -22.08 3.17 -48.08
N THR A 19 -21.87 2.06 -48.79
CA THR A 19 -21.52 0.71 -48.33
C THR A 19 -20.00 0.44 -48.26
N ILE A 20 -19.62 -0.55 -47.42
CA ILE A 20 -18.29 -1.18 -47.20
C ILE A 20 -17.35 -0.35 -46.28
N GLY A 21 -17.07 -0.68 -45.02
CA GLY A 21 -17.19 -1.94 -44.29
C GLY A 21 -15.82 -2.61 -44.11
N LEU A 22 -14.97 -2.07 -43.24
CA LEU A 22 -14.05 -2.80 -42.34
C LEU A 22 -13.27 -1.83 -41.43
N GLY A 23 -13.76 -1.71 -40.20
CA GLY A 23 -12.93 -1.65 -39.01
C GLY A 23 -12.05 -0.42 -38.80
N ALA A 24 -12.65 0.76 -38.63
CA ALA A 24 -12.10 1.66 -37.62
C ALA A 24 -12.34 0.98 -36.28
N LEU A 25 -11.37 0.19 -35.80
CA LEU A 25 -11.26 -0.17 -34.40
C LEU A 25 -10.93 1.13 -33.64
N SER A 26 -11.93 1.98 -33.48
CA SER A 26 -11.94 2.93 -32.38
C SER A 26 -11.99 2.06 -31.13
N SER A 27 -10.81 1.76 -30.58
CA SER A 27 -10.68 1.13 -29.27
C SER A 27 -11.58 1.90 -28.31
N CYS A 28 -12.69 1.26 -27.97
CA CYS A 28 -13.61 1.69 -26.94
C CYS A 28 -13.23 0.95 -25.66
N ASP A 29 -11.92 0.82 -25.38
CA ASP A 29 -11.40 0.08 -24.22
C ASP A 29 -11.17 0.97 -23.00
N ASP A 30 -11.63 2.23 -23.03
CA ASP A 30 -11.91 2.95 -21.79
C ASP A 30 -13.30 2.56 -21.30
N LEU A 31 -13.43 1.29 -20.89
CA LEU A 31 -14.44 0.92 -19.91
C LEU A 31 -14.32 1.91 -18.75
N ASP A 32 -15.42 2.53 -18.33
CA ASP A 32 -15.43 3.54 -17.27
C ASP A 32 -14.60 3.05 -16.07
N LYS A 33 -13.44 3.66 -15.84
CA LYS A 33 -12.56 3.31 -14.71
C LYS A 33 -12.90 4.19 -13.51
N ILE A 34 -13.04 3.56 -12.36
CA ILE A 34 -13.22 4.25 -11.08
C ILE A 34 -11.87 4.31 -10.38
N LYS A 35 -11.59 5.45 -9.75
CA LYS A 35 -10.36 5.71 -9.01
C LYS A 35 -10.67 5.92 -7.53
N PHE A 36 -9.85 5.33 -6.68
CA PHE A 36 -9.89 5.50 -5.23
C PHE A 36 -8.50 5.88 -4.75
N ASP A 37 -8.44 6.82 -3.81
CA ASP A 37 -7.21 7.14 -3.09
C ASP A 37 -7.42 6.72 -1.63
N LEU A 38 -6.64 5.74 -1.18
CA LEU A 38 -6.76 5.13 0.14
C LEU A 38 -5.57 5.46 1.01
N THR A 39 -5.83 5.56 2.31
CA THR A 39 -4.81 5.60 3.36
C THR A 39 -5.02 4.39 4.26
N MET A 40 -4.03 3.50 4.30
CA MET A 40 -4.13 2.20 4.96
C MET A 40 -3.02 2.06 6.00
N PRO A 41 -3.32 2.25 7.30
CA PRO A 41 -2.35 2.02 8.36
C PRO A 41 -2.20 0.52 8.66
N VAL A 42 -0.96 0.07 8.82
CA VAL A 42 -0.59 -1.28 9.24
C VAL A 42 0.22 -1.16 10.53
N VAL A 43 -0.25 -1.80 11.59
CA VAL A 43 0.38 -1.70 12.92
C VAL A 43 1.20 -2.95 13.20
N PHE A 44 2.50 -2.77 13.37
CA PHE A 44 3.41 -3.80 13.88
C PHE A 44 3.59 -3.61 15.39
N ALA A 45 3.17 -4.61 16.16
CA ALA A 45 3.31 -4.60 17.61
C ALA A 45 4.69 -5.16 18.01
N VAL A 46 5.57 -4.27 18.47
CA VAL A 46 6.88 -4.64 19.02
C VAL A 46 6.73 -4.96 20.49
N ALA A 47 7.13 -6.17 20.87
CA ALA A 47 7.01 -6.68 22.23
C ALA A 47 8.17 -7.64 22.54
N GLU A 48 9.36 -7.08 22.77
CA GLU A 48 10.54 -7.81 23.21
C GLU A 48 10.70 -7.67 24.73
N THR A 49 10.59 -8.78 25.46
CA THR A 49 10.61 -8.76 26.93
C THR A 49 11.95 -9.21 27.53
N GLU A 50 12.77 -9.91 26.74
CA GLU A 50 14.07 -10.40 27.20
C GLU A 50 15.06 -9.24 27.28
N THR A 51 15.90 -9.21 28.31
CA THR A 51 16.94 -8.19 28.44
C THR A 51 18.15 -8.56 27.60
N ASN A 52 18.51 -7.70 26.65
CA ASN A 52 19.73 -7.83 25.86
C ASN A 52 20.30 -6.44 25.59
N SER A 53 21.40 -6.11 26.28
CA SER A 53 22.09 -4.83 26.12
C SER A 53 22.97 -4.74 24.86
N GLY A 54 23.26 -5.88 24.21
CA GLY A 54 24.05 -5.96 22.99
C GLY A 54 23.21 -5.91 21.71
N GLY A 55 21.88 -5.84 21.85
CA GLY A 55 20.95 -5.87 20.73
C GLY A 55 20.57 -7.28 20.27
N LYS A 56 19.53 -7.37 19.44
CA LYS A 56 18.89 -8.64 19.03
C LYS A 56 18.29 -8.49 17.64
N ASP A 57 18.40 -9.53 16.82
CA ASP A 57 17.63 -9.63 15.58
C ASP A 57 16.14 -9.67 15.91
N TYR A 58 15.35 -8.89 15.17
CA TYR A 58 13.94 -8.71 15.42
C TYR A 58 13.16 -8.92 14.13
N GLU A 59 12.01 -9.57 14.25
CA GLU A 59 11.08 -9.79 13.16
C GLU A 59 9.65 -9.85 13.70
N VAL A 60 8.73 -9.20 12.99
CA VAL A 60 7.30 -9.23 13.29
C VAL A 60 6.51 -9.07 12.01
N THR A 61 5.30 -9.64 12.00
CA THR A 61 4.42 -9.59 10.84
C THR A 61 3.16 -8.78 11.13
N ALA A 62 2.58 -8.19 10.08
CA ALA A 62 1.29 -7.52 10.13
C ALA A 62 0.57 -7.60 8.79
N LEU A 63 -0.76 -7.55 8.81
CA LEU A 63 -1.60 -7.72 7.63
C LEU A 63 -1.98 -6.36 7.01
N LEU A 64 -1.74 -6.21 5.72
CA LEU A 64 -2.37 -5.17 4.89
C LEU A 64 -3.53 -5.80 4.12
N ASP A 65 -4.76 -5.34 4.35
CA ASP A 65 -5.97 -5.91 3.74
C ASP A 65 -6.84 -4.80 3.15
N ILE A 66 -6.97 -4.77 1.82
CA ILE A 66 -7.82 -3.78 1.11
C ILE A 66 -9.26 -4.25 0.92
N SER A 67 -9.57 -5.54 1.17
CA SER A 67 -10.92 -6.12 1.03
C SER A 67 -11.92 -5.51 2.02
N GLN A 68 -11.43 -5.02 3.16
CA GLN A 68 -12.25 -4.44 4.21
C GLN A 68 -12.50 -2.94 4.03
N ASN A 69 -11.89 -2.31 3.01
CA ASN A 69 -12.08 -0.89 2.78
C ASN A 69 -13.47 -0.62 2.15
N PRO A 70 -14.34 0.19 2.79
CA PRO A 70 -15.72 0.38 2.34
C PRO A 70 -15.83 1.00 0.94
N ASP A 71 -14.83 1.76 0.50
CA ASP A 71 -14.85 2.39 -0.83
C ASP A 71 -14.50 1.39 -1.94
N VAL A 72 -13.72 0.35 -1.61
CA VAL A 72 -13.15 -0.59 -2.60
C VAL A 72 -13.78 -1.98 -2.54
N ILE A 73 -14.43 -2.37 -1.44
CA ILE A 73 -15.03 -3.71 -1.26
C ILE A 73 -15.96 -4.13 -2.41
N SER A 74 -16.75 -3.20 -2.96
CA SER A 74 -17.68 -3.46 -4.09
C SER A 74 -16.97 -3.62 -5.45
N TYR A 75 -15.66 -3.37 -5.49
CA TYR A 75 -14.82 -3.37 -6.70
C TYR A 75 -13.65 -4.34 -6.62
N ILE A 76 -13.51 -5.10 -5.52
CA ILE A 76 -12.36 -5.96 -5.25
C ILE A 76 -12.09 -6.99 -6.36
N ASN A 77 -13.16 -7.56 -6.94
CA ASN A 77 -13.07 -8.52 -8.06
C ASN A 77 -12.77 -7.86 -9.42
N ARG A 78 -12.60 -6.54 -9.46
CA ARG A 78 -12.46 -5.74 -10.68
C ARG A 78 -11.30 -4.76 -10.61
N LEU A 79 -10.39 -4.95 -9.64
CA LEU A 79 -9.16 -4.19 -9.55
C LEU A 79 -8.31 -4.44 -10.80
N GLU A 80 -7.77 -3.37 -11.36
CA GLU A 80 -6.86 -3.41 -12.50
C GLU A 80 -5.47 -2.92 -12.13
N GLU A 81 -5.40 -1.93 -11.24
CA GLU A 81 -4.16 -1.27 -10.89
C GLU A 81 -4.20 -0.85 -9.42
N ILE A 82 -3.12 -1.13 -8.71
CA ILE A 82 -2.82 -0.57 -7.40
C ILE A 82 -1.46 0.09 -7.52
N LYS A 83 -1.40 1.36 -7.13
CA LYS A 83 -0.15 2.13 -7.06
C LYS A 83 0.10 2.53 -5.61
N VAL A 84 1.27 2.19 -5.09
CA VAL A 84 1.77 2.76 -3.84
C VAL A 84 2.39 4.12 -4.15
N ASN A 85 1.79 5.20 -3.62
CA ASN A 85 2.25 6.56 -3.89
C ASN A 85 3.40 6.96 -2.98
N HIS A 86 3.24 6.73 -1.68
CA HIS A 86 4.26 6.88 -0.66
C HIS A 86 3.89 6.04 0.56
N ILE A 87 4.89 5.82 1.42
CA ILE A 87 4.73 5.13 2.70
C ILE A 87 5.36 6.00 3.78
N GLU A 88 4.67 6.15 4.88
CA GLU A 88 5.15 6.84 6.07
C GLU A 88 5.15 5.90 7.27
N TYR A 89 5.90 6.26 8.30
CA TYR A 89 5.86 5.58 9.58
C TYR A 89 5.66 6.54 10.73
N SER A 90 5.11 6.00 11.82
CA SER A 90 5.07 6.65 13.13
C SER A 90 5.22 5.60 14.23
N VAL A 91 5.90 5.95 15.31
CA VAL A 91 6.05 5.09 16.48
C VAL A 91 5.22 5.63 17.64
N SER A 92 4.56 4.73 18.37
CA SER A 92 3.75 5.08 19.54
C SER A 92 3.88 4.03 20.64
N ASN A 93 3.45 4.37 21.86
CA ASN A 93 3.49 3.51 23.04
C ASN A 93 4.87 2.92 23.36
N ALA A 94 5.95 3.63 23.02
CA ALA A 94 7.31 3.24 23.39
C ALA A 94 7.51 3.42 24.90
N ASP A 95 7.93 2.36 25.58
CA ASP A 95 8.21 2.32 27.02
C ASP A 95 9.59 2.86 27.39
N LEU A 96 10.55 2.80 26.46
CA LEU A 96 11.91 3.29 26.61
C LEU A 96 12.31 4.16 25.42
N GLU A 97 13.10 5.20 25.69
CA GLU A 97 13.73 6.03 24.67
C GLU A 97 15.15 5.49 24.34
N ASP A 98 15.79 6.01 23.29
CA ASP A 98 17.11 5.61 22.79
C ASP A 98 17.25 4.17 22.25
N ILE A 99 16.15 3.51 21.90
CA ILE A 99 16.17 2.24 21.16
C ILE A 99 15.92 2.53 19.69
N SER A 100 16.57 1.80 18.80
CA SER A 100 16.35 1.89 17.36
C SER A 100 16.29 0.51 16.74
N LEU A 101 15.50 0.37 15.68
CA LEU A 101 15.58 -0.76 14.76
C LEU A 101 16.52 -0.34 13.62
N ASN A 102 17.72 -0.90 13.62
CA ASN A 102 18.71 -0.69 12.57
C ASN A 102 18.52 -1.70 11.44
N GLU A 103 19.00 -1.34 10.25
CA GLU A 103 18.92 -2.18 9.04
C GLU A 103 17.47 -2.66 8.80
N ALA A 104 16.50 -1.82 9.16
CA ALA A 104 15.11 -2.18 9.14
C ALA A 104 14.65 -2.36 7.69
N THR A 105 13.99 -3.49 7.43
CA THR A 105 13.39 -3.80 6.15
C THR A 105 11.90 -4.08 6.33
N ILE A 106 11.11 -3.72 5.32
CA ILE A 106 9.72 -4.11 5.21
C ILE A 106 9.60 -4.97 3.96
N THR A 107 9.28 -6.25 4.11
CA THR A 107 9.15 -7.19 2.99
C THR A 107 7.70 -7.63 2.80
N THR A 108 7.33 -7.87 1.55
CA THR A 108 6.10 -8.58 1.21
C THR A 108 6.20 -10.05 1.61
N SER A 109 5.08 -10.76 1.61
CA SER A 109 5.09 -12.21 1.82
C SER A 109 5.75 -12.97 0.66
N GLY A 110 6.06 -12.29 -0.45
CA GLY A 110 6.87 -12.80 -1.56
C GLY A 110 8.38 -12.69 -1.33
N GLY A 111 8.81 -12.06 -0.22
CA GLY A 111 10.22 -11.87 0.12
C GLY A 111 10.88 -10.67 -0.56
N PHE A 112 10.09 -9.78 -1.19
CA PHE A 112 10.62 -8.57 -1.82
C PHE A 112 10.52 -7.38 -0.85
N SER A 113 11.65 -6.73 -0.56
CA SER A 113 11.65 -5.56 0.30
C SER A 113 11.00 -4.37 -0.39
N ILE A 114 9.95 -3.83 0.21
CA ILE A 114 9.30 -2.56 -0.15
C ILE A 114 10.18 -1.38 0.27
N VAL A 115 10.88 -1.53 1.39
CA VAL A 115 11.79 -0.55 1.99
C VAL A 115 13.00 -1.30 2.56
N LYS A 116 14.20 -0.71 2.51
CA LYS A 116 15.47 -1.34 2.90
C LYS A 116 16.36 -0.43 3.75
N ASP A 117 17.18 -1.07 4.58
CA ASP A 117 18.35 -0.50 5.26
C ASP A 117 18.07 0.80 6.03
N LEU A 118 16.96 0.83 6.77
CA LEU A 118 16.58 1.99 7.55
C LEU A 118 17.04 1.92 8.99
N THR A 119 17.27 3.08 9.58
CA THR A 119 17.28 3.22 11.05
C THR A 119 15.96 3.87 11.46
N ILE A 120 15.15 3.15 12.23
CA ILE A 120 13.90 3.65 12.81
C ILE A 120 14.15 3.89 14.30
N PRO A 121 14.22 5.16 14.76
CA PRO A 121 14.19 5.45 16.19
C PRO A 121 12.86 5.00 16.77
N LEU A 122 12.87 4.22 17.85
CA LEU A 122 11.66 3.67 18.46
C LEU A 122 11.22 4.52 19.66
N SER A 123 10.92 5.80 19.40
CA SER A 123 10.44 6.76 20.39
C SER A 123 9.06 7.32 20.00
N ASN A 124 8.26 7.78 20.96
CA ASN A 124 6.86 8.19 20.74
C ASN A 124 6.65 9.35 19.75
N SER A 125 7.70 10.10 19.41
CA SER A 125 7.64 11.20 18.43
C SER A 125 8.28 10.84 17.08
N SER A 126 8.80 9.62 16.94
CA SER A 126 9.50 9.19 15.74
C SER A 126 8.51 9.00 14.59
N SER A 127 8.79 9.68 13.49
CA SER A 127 8.00 9.58 12.27
C SER A 127 8.84 9.98 11.06
N GLY A 128 8.41 9.55 9.87
CA GLY A 128 9.08 9.91 8.64
C GLY A 128 8.47 9.22 7.42
N GLN A 129 9.01 9.55 6.26
CA GLN A 129 8.63 8.96 4.98
C GLN A 129 9.73 8.01 4.51
N PHE A 130 9.35 6.91 3.88
CA PHE A 130 10.29 5.93 3.34
C PHE A 130 10.61 6.18 1.87
N GLU A 131 11.87 5.89 1.51
CA GLU A 131 12.25 5.67 0.13
C GLU A 131 11.81 4.27 -0.31
N LEU A 132 11.09 4.20 -1.43
CA LEU A 132 10.47 2.96 -1.89
C LEU A 132 11.40 2.19 -2.84
N ASN A 133 11.48 0.89 -2.61
CA ASN A 133 12.16 -0.05 -3.49
C ASN A 133 11.17 -0.65 -4.51
N ALA A 134 11.35 -0.31 -5.78
CA ALA A 134 10.39 -0.62 -6.85
C ALA A 134 10.02 -2.12 -6.98
N PRO A 135 10.95 -3.10 -6.90
CA PRO A 135 10.61 -4.52 -6.88
C PRO A 135 9.60 -4.91 -5.79
N GLY A 136 9.80 -4.46 -4.55
CA GLY A 136 8.88 -4.77 -3.45
C GLY A 136 7.53 -4.06 -3.60
N VAL A 137 7.52 -2.82 -4.10
CA VAL A 137 6.27 -2.12 -4.42
C VAL A 137 5.47 -2.84 -5.50
N ASN A 138 6.13 -3.29 -6.56
CA ASN A 138 5.48 -4.01 -7.66
C ASN A 138 4.95 -5.37 -7.21
N ASP A 139 5.71 -6.08 -6.38
CA ASP A 139 5.25 -7.33 -5.78
C ASP A 139 4.03 -7.08 -4.89
N LEU A 140 4.08 -6.10 -3.99
CA LEU A 140 2.96 -5.75 -3.13
C LEU A 140 1.70 -5.42 -3.95
N ALA A 141 1.81 -4.58 -4.98
CA ALA A 141 0.68 -4.24 -5.84
C ALA A 141 0.08 -5.49 -6.52
N THR A 142 0.93 -6.40 -7.01
CA THR A 142 0.49 -7.66 -7.62
C THR A 142 -0.25 -8.54 -6.63
N ARG A 143 0.26 -8.64 -5.39
CA ARG A 143 -0.35 -9.44 -4.33
C ARG A 143 -1.68 -8.86 -3.87
N LEU A 144 -1.77 -7.54 -3.71
CA LEU A 144 -3.03 -6.89 -3.35
C LEU A 144 -4.09 -7.00 -4.45
N ILE A 145 -3.70 -6.97 -5.74
CA ILE A 145 -4.65 -7.23 -6.84
C ILE A 145 -5.10 -8.70 -6.86
N GLY A 146 -4.18 -9.65 -6.65
CA GLY A 146 -4.48 -11.07 -6.77
C GLY A 146 -5.14 -11.71 -5.54
N ASN A 147 -4.79 -11.23 -4.35
CA ASN A 147 -5.16 -11.83 -3.07
C ASN A 147 -5.90 -10.87 -2.13
N GLU A 148 -6.06 -9.59 -2.52
CA GLU A 148 -6.73 -8.54 -1.73
C GLU A 148 -6.00 -8.13 -0.44
N LYS A 149 -4.99 -8.89 -0.05
CA LYS A 149 -4.20 -8.71 1.17
C LYS A 149 -2.78 -9.24 0.99
N ASP A 150 -1.88 -8.75 1.83
CA ASP A 150 -0.52 -9.29 1.96
C ASP A 150 -0.07 -9.26 3.42
N GLU A 151 0.66 -10.30 3.83
CA GLU A 151 1.34 -10.33 5.11
C GLU A 151 2.70 -9.67 4.95
N LEU A 152 2.90 -8.55 5.63
CA LEU A 152 4.13 -7.79 5.60
C LEU A 152 5.01 -8.20 6.77
N HIS A 153 6.32 -8.26 6.55
CA HIS A 153 7.29 -8.54 7.61
C HIS A 153 8.15 -7.29 7.84
N LEU A 154 8.22 -6.83 9.09
CA LEU A 154 9.15 -5.82 9.56
C LEU A 154 10.28 -6.54 10.27
N SER A 155 11.50 -6.42 9.76
CA SER A 155 12.69 -7.05 10.35
C SER A 155 13.85 -6.06 10.47
N GLY A 156 14.80 -6.37 11.33
CA GLY A 156 16.02 -5.57 11.52
C GLY A 156 16.74 -5.94 12.81
N PHE A 157 17.66 -5.09 13.25
CA PHE A 157 18.43 -5.27 14.48
C PHE A 157 18.01 -4.24 15.54
N LEU A 158 17.41 -4.68 16.64
CA LEU A 158 17.14 -3.82 17.78
C LEU A 158 18.45 -3.53 18.52
N THR A 159 18.72 -2.25 18.82
CA THR A 159 19.95 -1.85 19.52
C THR A 159 20.02 -2.37 20.96
N ARG A 160 18.87 -2.57 21.62
CA ARG A 160 18.74 -3.21 22.93
C ARG A 160 17.29 -3.64 23.19
N THR A 161 17.10 -4.52 24.15
CA THR A 161 15.80 -4.97 24.67
C THR A 161 15.85 -5.02 26.21
N PRO A 162 14.71 -4.96 26.94
CA PRO A 162 13.33 -5.03 26.47
C PRO A 162 12.85 -3.76 25.77
N LEU A 163 11.78 -3.88 24.97
CA LEU A 163 11.06 -2.79 24.34
C LEU A 163 9.63 -3.23 24.04
N THR A 164 8.65 -2.39 24.39
CA THR A 164 7.29 -2.47 23.87
C THR A 164 6.94 -1.19 23.14
N CYS A 165 6.50 -1.27 21.87
CA CYS A 165 5.99 -0.13 21.12
C CYS A 165 5.13 -0.58 19.93
N ASN A 166 4.42 0.35 19.30
CA ASN A 166 3.75 0.13 18.04
C ASN A 166 4.44 0.92 16.94
N VAL A 167 4.88 0.23 15.88
CA VAL A 167 5.35 0.85 14.64
C VAL A 167 4.20 0.82 13.65
N THR A 168 3.62 1.98 13.34
CA THR A 168 2.54 2.09 12.35
C THR A 168 3.12 2.52 11.03
N ILE A 169 2.92 1.70 10.00
CA ILE A 169 3.30 1.97 8.62
C ILE A 169 2.04 2.36 7.85
N THR A 170 2.01 3.58 7.30
CA THR A 170 0.85 4.11 6.59
C THR A 170 1.09 4.07 5.09
N PHE A 171 0.28 3.28 4.38
CA PHE A 171 0.32 3.16 2.93
C PHE A 171 -0.67 4.12 2.29
N HIS A 172 -0.18 4.98 1.39
CA HIS A 172 -1.04 5.82 0.56
C HIS A 172 -1.15 5.20 -0.84
N LEU A 173 -2.32 4.67 -1.16
CA LEU A 173 -2.57 3.89 -2.36
C LEU A 173 -3.49 4.63 -3.32
N SER A 174 -3.22 4.53 -4.63
CA SER A 174 -4.22 4.83 -5.66
C SER A 174 -4.66 3.52 -6.31
N ILE A 175 -5.97 3.30 -6.37
CA ILE A 175 -6.57 2.08 -6.90
C ILE A 175 -7.43 2.43 -8.11
N LYS A 176 -7.31 1.64 -9.18
CA LYS A 176 -8.22 1.68 -10.33
C LYS A 176 -8.98 0.37 -10.45
N ALA A 177 -10.28 0.48 -10.68
CA ALA A 177 -11.15 -0.67 -10.94
C ALA A 177 -12.12 -0.38 -12.08
N ARG A 178 -12.63 -1.44 -12.71
CA ARG A 178 -13.70 -1.32 -13.71
C ARG A 178 -15.02 -0.96 -13.06
N ALA A 179 -15.74 0.01 -13.62
CA ALA A 179 -17.06 0.39 -13.13
C ALA A 179 -18.11 -0.70 -13.33
N ILE A 180 -18.01 -1.47 -14.44
CA ILE A 180 -18.94 -2.54 -14.83
C ILE A 180 -18.12 -3.73 -15.29
#